data_AF-A0A134CMJ1-F1
#
_entry.id   AF-A0A134CMJ1-F1
#
_cell.length_a   1.000
_cell.length_b   1.000
_cell.length_c   1.000
_cell.angle_alpha   90.00
_cell.angle_beta   90.00
_cell.angle_gamma   90.00
#
_symmetry.space_group_name_H-M   'P 1'
#
loop_
_entity.id
_entity.type
_entity.pdbx_description
1 polymer ?
#
loop_
_entity_poly.entity_id
_entity_poly.type
_entity_poly.pdbx_seq_one_letter_code
_entity_poly.pdbx_strand_id
1 'polypeptide(L)'
;MATGRSFAEYVKNKCYNGLYQAAKEYVNENWESLNLYTHNVHRIGNIELVDVVVQRGYVRDLPEMRVAFEVGLELELDIKEGDYHYDESDHCYPWIRIYCEGNLSCGFDDWTINKIESYNKNNALANSLSDALVPYSPYDQLDKVATEFLREHYSAALKVTPYGHPPVSVEPLALADRQGLMVKRQCIREDAYVFGQIYFVETYAEMYDVNEGKTVTMIMDECCLVFNMKITSKVSEEYHTACFLNREDSNITF
;
A
#
# COMPACT_ATOMS: atom_id res chain seq x y z
N MET A 1 -7.27 -17.85 7.86
CA MET A 1 -6.90 -17.26 6.56
C MET A 1 -7.84 -16.08 6.32
N ALA A 2 -7.33 -14.85 6.39
CA ALA A 2 -8.14 -13.68 6.09
C ALA A 2 -8.46 -13.69 4.59
N THR A 3 -9.74 -13.77 4.23
CA THR A 3 -10.23 -13.36 2.92
C THR A 3 -9.61 -11.99 2.63
N GLY A 4 -8.75 -11.91 1.61
CA GLY A 4 -7.98 -10.71 1.31
C GLY A 4 -8.92 -9.52 1.17
N ARG A 5 -8.83 -8.57 2.11
CA ARG A 5 -9.62 -7.33 2.05
C ARG A 5 -8.90 -6.40 1.09
N SER A 6 -9.42 -6.27 -0.12
CA SER A 6 -8.93 -5.31 -1.11
C SER A 6 -9.30 -3.90 -0.68
N PHE A 7 -8.33 -3.00 -0.57
CA PHE A 7 -8.60 -1.59 -0.29
C PHE A 7 -9.43 -0.96 -1.41
N ALA A 8 -9.13 -1.28 -2.67
CA ALA A 8 -9.91 -0.82 -3.81
C ALA A 8 -11.37 -1.27 -3.73
N GLU A 9 -11.63 -2.51 -3.31
CA GLU A 9 -12.99 -3.02 -3.10
C GLU A 9 -13.70 -2.31 -1.93
N TYR A 10 -12.97 -2.03 -0.85
CA TYR A 10 -13.50 -1.26 0.28
C TYR A 10 -13.91 0.16 -0.13
N VAL A 11 -13.03 0.88 -0.84
CA VAL A 11 -13.33 2.23 -1.36
C VAL A 11 -14.49 2.18 -2.34
N LYS A 12 -14.52 1.19 -3.24
CA LYS A 12 -15.65 1.00 -4.16
C LYS A 12 -16.96 0.85 -3.40
N ASN A 13 -17.03 0.00 -2.38
CA ASN A 13 -18.28 -0.21 -1.65
C ASN A 13 -18.69 1.00 -0.80
N LYS A 14 -17.72 1.70 -0.18
CA LYS A 14 -18.00 2.80 0.76
C LYS A 14 -18.23 4.15 0.07
N CYS A 15 -17.44 4.46 -0.96
CA CYS A 15 -17.35 5.81 -1.53
C CYS A 15 -18.05 5.95 -2.89
N TYR A 16 -18.51 4.87 -3.53
CA TYR A 16 -19.02 4.90 -4.91
C TYR A 16 -20.08 5.97 -5.15
N ASN A 17 -21.06 6.11 -4.26
CA ASN A 17 -22.12 7.11 -4.44
C ASN A 17 -21.55 8.55 -4.47
N GLY A 18 -20.60 8.88 -3.59
CA GLY A 18 -19.98 10.20 -3.59
C GLY A 18 -19.05 10.40 -4.79
N LEU A 19 -18.32 9.37 -5.19
CA LEU A 19 -17.48 9.39 -6.39
C LEU A 19 -18.31 9.60 -7.67
N TYR A 20 -19.47 8.94 -7.77
CA TYR A 20 -20.39 9.10 -8.90
C TYR A 20 -20.94 10.53 -8.96
N GLN A 21 -21.39 11.09 -7.83
CA GLN A 21 -21.90 12.48 -7.81
C GLN A 21 -20.80 13.48 -8.18
N ALA A 22 -19.60 13.32 -7.62
CA ALA A 22 -18.47 14.18 -7.95
C ALA A 22 -18.05 14.09 -9.42
N ALA A 23 -18.06 12.88 -10.00
CA ALA A 23 -17.81 12.68 -11.42
C ALA A 23 -18.88 13.36 -12.28
N LYS A 24 -20.16 13.27 -11.90
CA LYS A 24 -21.27 13.91 -12.59
C LYS A 24 -21.14 15.43 -12.58
N GLU A 25 -20.86 16.03 -11.42
CA GLU A 25 -20.62 17.46 -11.27
C GLU A 25 -19.41 17.90 -12.12
N TYR A 26 -18.32 17.15 -12.07
CA TYR A 26 -17.12 17.45 -12.86
C TYR A 26 -17.37 17.41 -14.37
N VAL A 27 -18.10 16.41 -14.87
CA VAL A 27 -18.47 16.31 -16.29
C VAL A 27 -19.30 17.52 -16.70
N ASN A 28 -20.32 17.90 -15.93
CA ASN A 28 -21.18 19.04 -16.26
C ASN A 28 -20.40 20.35 -16.38
N GLU A 29 -19.40 20.55 -15.52
CA GLU A 29 -18.62 21.79 -15.46
C GLU A 29 -17.40 21.79 -16.40
N ASN A 30 -16.81 20.62 -16.69
CA ASN A 30 -15.47 20.53 -17.31
C ASN A 30 -15.42 19.58 -18.52
N TRP A 31 -16.56 19.20 -19.11
CA TRP A 31 -16.59 18.25 -20.24
C TRP A 31 -15.68 18.66 -21.42
N GLU A 32 -15.50 19.95 -21.68
CA GLU A 32 -14.62 20.45 -22.75
C GLU A 32 -13.16 20.01 -22.54
N SER A 33 -12.75 19.78 -21.29
CA SER A 33 -11.40 19.32 -20.94
C SER A 33 -11.22 17.81 -21.07
N LEU A 34 -12.30 17.04 -21.25
CA LEU A 34 -12.27 15.57 -21.24
C LEU A 34 -11.78 14.94 -22.55
N ASN A 35 -11.30 15.73 -23.52
CA ASN A 35 -10.82 15.25 -24.83
C ASN A 35 -11.74 14.17 -25.44
N LEU A 36 -13.03 14.50 -25.56
CA LEU A 36 -14.05 13.58 -26.08
C LEU A 36 -13.87 13.42 -27.60
N TYR A 37 -13.84 12.18 -28.07
CA TYR A 37 -13.72 11.85 -29.50
C TYR A 37 -15.05 11.29 -30.00
N THR A 38 -15.80 12.10 -30.75
CA THR A 38 -17.05 11.71 -31.39
C THR A 38 -16.81 11.27 -32.84
N HIS A 39 -17.60 10.32 -33.32
CA HIS A 39 -17.55 9.80 -34.68
C HIS A 39 -18.80 10.19 -35.48
N ASN A 40 -19.98 10.06 -34.87
CA ASN A 40 -21.27 10.37 -35.51
C ASN A 40 -21.79 11.75 -35.10
N VAL A 41 -21.44 12.22 -33.89
CA VAL A 41 -21.85 13.54 -33.40
C VAL A 41 -20.92 14.62 -33.94
N HIS A 42 -21.45 15.52 -34.78
CA HIS A 42 -20.68 16.62 -35.38
C HIS A 42 -20.58 17.83 -34.45
N ARG A 43 -21.65 18.07 -33.69
CA ARG A 43 -21.70 19.12 -32.67
C ARG A 43 -22.29 18.57 -31.38
N ILE A 44 -21.48 18.58 -30.33
CA ILE A 44 -21.90 18.15 -29.00
C ILE A 44 -23.00 19.09 -28.49
N GLY A 45 -24.17 18.53 -28.21
CA GLY A 45 -25.31 19.25 -27.65
C GLY A 45 -25.51 18.96 -26.17
N ASN A 46 -25.58 17.68 -25.82
CA ASN A 46 -25.79 17.22 -24.46
C ASN A 46 -24.86 16.06 -24.12
N ILE A 47 -24.42 16.00 -22.87
CA ILE A 47 -23.57 14.94 -22.34
C ILE A 47 -24.25 14.40 -21.09
N GLU A 48 -24.50 13.10 -21.06
CA GLU A 48 -25.06 12.41 -19.90
C GLU A 48 -24.04 11.41 -19.36
N LEU A 49 -23.79 11.45 -18.04
CA LEU A 49 -23.05 10.40 -17.36
C LEU A 49 -23.97 9.20 -17.16
N VAL A 50 -23.65 8.07 -17.80
CA VAL A 50 -24.38 6.82 -17.72
C VAL A 50 -23.93 6.02 -16.50
N ASP A 51 -22.63 5.74 -16.40
CA ASP A 51 -22.02 4.95 -15.32
C ASP A 51 -20.57 5.38 -15.04
N VAL A 52 -20.00 4.89 -13.94
CA VAL A 52 -18.59 5.03 -13.58
C VAL A 52 -18.00 3.69 -13.16
N VAL A 53 -16.81 3.39 -13.66
CA VAL A 53 -16.06 2.19 -13.30
C VAL A 53 -14.82 2.59 -12.50
N VAL A 54 -14.74 2.11 -11.26
CA VAL A 54 -13.54 2.24 -10.42
C VAL A 54 -12.47 1.30 -10.92
N GLN A 55 -11.40 1.84 -11.50
CA GLN A 55 -10.32 1.06 -12.10
C GLN A 55 -9.20 0.77 -11.10
N ARG A 56 -8.72 1.78 -10.37
CA ARG A 56 -7.59 1.64 -9.41
C ARG A 56 -7.62 2.69 -8.31
N GLY A 57 -7.12 2.30 -7.13
CA GLY A 57 -6.79 3.18 -6.02
C GLY A 57 -5.27 3.23 -5.80
N TYR A 58 -4.66 4.41 -5.79
CA TYR A 58 -3.30 4.58 -5.24
C TYR A 58 -3.44 5.07 -3.81
N VAL A 59 -2.72 4.48 -2.85
CA VAL A 59 -2.84 4.86 -1.44
C VAL A 59 -1.52 5.36 -0.92
N ARG A 60 -1.56 6.46 -0.17
CA ARG A 60 -0.45 7.02 0.58
C ARG A 60 -0.84 7.11 2.05
N ASP A 61 0.08 6.66 2.89
CA ASP A 61 -0.03 6.80 4.33
C ASP A 61 0.08 8.28 4.74
N LEU A 62 -0.73 8.68 5.73
CA LEU A 62 -0.63 9.97 6.40
C LEU A 62 -0.52 9.73 7.91
N PRO A 63 -0.05 10.71 8.70
CA PRO A 63 0.04 10.54 10.15
C PRO A 63 -1.27 10.09 10.81
N GLU A 64 -1.13 9.36 11.92
CA GLU A 64 -2.23 8.73 12.66
C GLU A 64 -2.91 7.60 11.87
N MET A 65 -4.23 7.68 11.68
CA MET A 65 -5.03 6.67 10.94
C MET A 65 -5.60 7.26 9.64
N ARG A 66 -5.00 8.34 9.15
CA ARG A 66 -5.42 9.00 7.92
C ARG A 66 -4.69 8.39 6.73
N VAL A 67 -5.38 8.36 5.59
CA VAL A 67 -4.76 8.00 4.32
C VAL A 67 -5.21 8.96 3.24
N ALA A 68 -4.28 9.32 2.36
CA ALA A 68 -4.58 9.95 1.08
C ALA A 68 -4.71 8.85 0.04
N PHE A 69 -5.76 8.89 -0.78
CA PHE A 69 -5.92 7.91 -1.84
C PHE A 69 -6.45 8.55 -3.12
N GLU A 70 -6.03 8.00 -4.25
CA GLU A 70 -6.39 8.50 -5.57
C GLU A 70 -7.17 7.44 -6.32
N VAL A 71 -8.37 7.77 -6.76
CA VAL A 71 -9.26 6.86 -7.48
C VAL A 71 -9.25 7.21 -8.96
N GLY A 72 -8.79 6.27 -9.79
CA GLY A 72 -8.97 6.33 -11.23
C GLY A 72 -10.37 5.84 -11.60
N LEU A 73 -11.17 6.72 -12.18
CA LEU A 73 -12.52 6.43 -12.67
C LEU A 73 -12.52 6.47 -14.20
N GLU A 74 -13.02 5.41 -14.81
CA GLU A 74 -13.44 5.40 -16.20
C GLU A 74 -14.92 5.79 -16.24
N LEU A 75 -15.25 6.84 -16.98
CA LEU A 75 -16.62 7.33 -17.12
C LEU A 75 -17.26 6.68 -18.34
N GLU A 76 -18.55 6.37 -18.28
CA GLU A 76 -19.35 6.07 -19.46
C GLU A 76 -20.25 7.26 -19.76
N LEU A 77 -19.95 7.95 -20.86
CA LEU A 77 -20.70 9.13 -21.29
C LEU A 77 -21.53 8.80 -22.53
N ASP A 78 -22.78 9.25 -22.54
CA ASP A 78 -23.64 9.32 -23.73
C ASP A 78 -23.64 10.77 -24.25
N ILE A 79 -23.15 10.95 -25.47
CA ILE A 79 -23.02 12.26 -26.12
C ILE A 79 -24.08 12.35 -27.19
N LYS A 80 -24.97 13.33 -27.07
CA LYS A 80 -26.07 13.54 -28.02
C LYS A 80 -25.78 14.74 -28.93
N GLU A 81 -26.13 14.59 -30.20
CA GLU A 81 -26.01 15.66 -31.17
C GLU A 81 -26.89 16.87 -30.78
N GLY A 82 -26.32 18.07 -30.92
CA GLY A 82 -27.02 19.32 -30.60
C GLY A 82 -27.89 19.85 -31.74
N ASP A 83 -27.83 19.24 -32.93
CA ASP A 83 -28.65 19.62 -34.06
C ASP A 83 -29.94 18.78 -34.09
N TYR A 84 -31.10 19.43 -34.12
CA TYR A 84 -32.43 18.80 -34.03
C TYR A 84 -32.82 18.00 -35.30
N HIS A 85 -31.89 17.82 -36.23
CA HIS A 85 -32.11 17.15 -37.50
C HIS A 85 -31.74 15.66 -37.48
N TYR A 86 -30.93 15.22 -36.52
CA TYR A 86 -30.44 13.84 -36.43
C TYR A 86 -30.42 13.38 -34.96
N ASP A 87 -30.98 12.18 -34.70
CA ASP A 87 -30.95 11.54 -33.38
C ASP A 87 -29.67 10.69 -33.20
N GLU A 88 -28.52 11.25 -33.56
CA GLU A 88 -27.24 10.55 -33.45
C GLU A 88 -26.65 10.72 -32.05
N SER A 89 -26.08 9.64 -31.53
CA SER A 89 -25.35 9.64 -30.26
C SER A 89 -24.08 8.83 -30.35
N ASP A 90 -23.11 9.19 -29.50
CA ASP A 90 -21.83 8.49 -29.37
C ASP A 90 -21.55 8.19 -27.90
N HIS A 91 -20.98 7.02 -27.64
CA HIS A 91 -20.46 6.67 -26.33
C HIS A 91 -18.98 7.01 -26.22
N CYS A 92 -18.60 7.68 -25.14
CA CYS A 92 -17.21 8.01 -24.83
C CYS A 92 -16.81 7.48 -23.45
N TYR A 93 -15.56 7.06 -23.34
CA TYR A 93 -14.99 6.48 -22.12
C TYR A 93 -13.80 7.26 -21.59
N PRO A 94 -13.94 8.57 -21.27
CA PRO A 94 -12.83 9.35 -20.72
C PRO A 94 -12.52 8.92 -19.29
N TRP A 95 -11.29 9.19 -18.87
CA TRP A 95 -10.81 8.83 -17.54
C TRP A 95 -10.61 10.10 -16.72
N ILE A 96 -11.01 10.06 -15.46
CA ILE A 96 -10.71 11.10 -14.47
C ILE A 96 -10.00 10.48 -13.27
N ARG A 97 -9.27 11.31 -12.55
CA ARG A 97 -8.62 10.96 -11.29
C ARG A 97 -9.18 11.85 -10.19
N ILE A 98 -9.65 11.22 -9.13
CA ILE A 98 -10.17 11.88 -7.93
C ILE A 98 -9.18 11.67 -6.80
N TYR A 99 -8.74 12.77 -6.19
CA TYR A 99 -7.88 12.78 -5.01
C TYR A 99 -8.76 12.88 -3.77
N CYS A 100 -8.64 11.91 -2.89
CA CYS A 100 -9.41 11.81 -1.66
C CYS A 100 -8.51 11.69 -0.44
N GLU A 101 -9.05 12.05 0.70
CA GLU A 101 -8.48 11.77 2.02
C GLU A 101 -9.57 11.23 2.92
N GLY A 102 -9.21 10.36 3.87
CA GLY A 102 -10.14 9.88 4.88
C GLY A 102 -9.43 9.21 6.05
N ASN A 103 -10.17 8.97 7.12
CA ASN A 103 -9.68 8.32 8.32
C ASN A 103 -10.18 6.87 8.42
N LEU A 104 -9.23 5.93 8.55
CA LEU A 104 -9.50 4.51 8.73
C LEU A 104 -10.17 4.22 10.09
N SER A 105 -9.94 5.04 11.11
CA SER A 105 -10.50 4.82 12.46
C SER A 105 -12.02 4.94 12.50
N CYS A 106 -12.61 5.75 11.61
CA CYS A 106 -14.06 5.86 11.44
C CYS A 106 -14.55 5.18 10.14
N GLY A 107 -13.76 4.26 9.57
CA GLY A 107 -14.14 3.53 8.37
C GLY A 107 -14.51 4.43 7.18
N PHE A 108 -13.78 5.54 7.02
CA PHE A 108 -14.04 6.57 6.01
C PHE A 108 -15.42 7.23 6.07
N ASP A 109 -16.05 7.34 7.23
CA ASP A 109 -17.24 8.20 7.35
C ASP A 109 -16.94 9.69 7.16
N ASP A 110 -15.67 10.11 7.31
CA ASP A 110 -15.19 11.49 7.22
C ASP A 110 -14.46 11.83 5.91
N TRP A 111 -14.51 10.94 4.91
CA TRP A 111 -13.72 11.12 3.69
C TRP A 111 -14.12 12.37 2.92
N THR A 112 -13.15 12.96 2.24
CA THR A 112 -13.32 14.18 1.45
C THR A 112 -12.63 14.07 0.09
N ILE A 113 -13.12 14.85 -0.88
CA ILE A 113 -12.50 15.00 -2.19
C ILE A 113 -11.72 16.30 -2.20
N ASN A 114 -10.42 16.22 -2.48
CA ASN A 114 -9.53 17.36 -2.52
C ASN A 114 -9.43 17.96 -3.93
N LYS A 115 -9.41 17.11 -4.96
CA LYS A 115 -9.18 17.51 -6.35
C LYS A 115 -9.74 16.47 -7.32
N ILE A 116 -10.20 16.94 -8.49
CA ILE A 116 -10.53 16.10 -9.65
C ILE A 116 -9.74 16.61 -10.86
N GLU A 117 -9.20 15.72 -11.67
CA GLU A 117 -8.53 16.08 -12.92
C GLU A 117 -8.75 15.03 -14.01
N SER A 118 -8.59 15.43 -15.28
CA SER A 118 -8.54 14.50 -16.41
C SER A 118 -7.34 13.57 -16.26
N TYR A 119 -7.53 12.27 -16.52
CA TYR A 119 -6.50 11.27 -16.31
C TYR A 119 -6.12 10.54 -17.60
N ASN A 120 -4.82 10.35 -17.83
CA ASN A 120 -4.30 9.50 -18.89
C ASN A 120 -3.59 8.29 -18.26
N LYS A 121 -3.91 7.09 -18.74
CA LYS A 121 -3.52 5.77 -18.19
C LYS A 121 -2.01 5.58 -17.97
N ASN A 122 -1.17 6.40 -18.60
CA ASN A 122 0.28 6.21 -18.66
C ASN A 122 1.07 6.71 -17.44
N ASN A 123 0.44 7.38 -16.46
CA ASN A 123 1.15 7.95 -15.30
C ASN A 123 0.72 7.31 -13.97
N ALA A 124 1.24 6.11 -13.68
CA ALA A 124 1.20 5.57 -12.33
C ALA A 124 2.13 6.39 -11.42
N LEU A 125 1.65 6.78 -10.23
CA LEU A 125 2.48 7.51 -9.28
C LEU A 125 3.53 6.60 -8.64
N ALA A 126 4.69 7.20 -8.36
CA ALA A 126 5.69 6.60 -7.50
C ALA A 126 5.18 6.54 -6.05
N ASN A 127 5.50 5.45 -5.33
CA ASN A 127 5.30 5.28 -3.89
C ASN A 127 3.83 5.07 -3.43
N SER A 128 3.05 4.27 -4.16
CA SER A 128 1.75 3.79 -3.66
C SER A 128 1.92 2.56 -2.78
N LEU A 129 1.13 2.47 -1.71
CA LEU A 129 0.88 1.19 -1.05
C LEU A 129 0.23 0.22 -2.04
N SER A 130 0.43 -1.07 -1.80
CA SER A 130 -0.34 -2.11 -2.47
C SER A 130 -1.80 -2.07 -2.06
N ASP A 131 -2.64 -2.84 -2.77
CA ASP A 131 -4.07 -2.98 -2.45
C ASP A 131 -4.33 -3.57 -1.04
N ALA A 132 -3.32 -4.23 -0.46
CA ALA A 132 -3.35 -4.70 0.93
C ALA A 132 -2.79 -3.68 1.93
N LEU A 133 -2.61 -2.41 1.53
CA LEU A 133 -2.00 -1.33 2.31
C LEU A 133 -0.56 -1.60 2.75
N VAL A 134 0.13 -2.52 2.07
CA VAL A 134 1.54 -2.82 2.35
C VAL A 134 2.42 -1.97 1.43
N PRO A 135 3.41 -1.23 1.96
CA PRO A 135 4.38 -0.54 1.13
C PRO A 135 5.12 -1.50 0.20
N TYR A 136 5.20 -1.15 -1.08
CA TYR A 136 6.02 -1.88 -2.04
C TYR A 136 7.36 -1.16 -2.22
N SER A 137 8.45 -1.87 -1.90
CA SER A 137 9.81 -1.38 -2.15
C SER A 137 10.42 -2.14 -3.33
N PRO A 138 10.68 -1.47 -4.47
CA PRO A 138 11.42 -2.06 -5.57
C PRO A 138 12.80 -2.55 -5.13
N TYR A 139 13.30 -3.61 -5.78
CA TYR A 139 14.59 -4.23 -5.41
C TYR A 139 15.75 -3.22 -5.49
N ASP A 140 15.76 -2.37 -6.50
CA ASP A 140 16.75 -1.31 -6.71
C ASP A 140 16.69 -0.18 -5.68
N GLN A 141 15.62 -0.12 -4.87
CA GLN A 141 15.45 0.88 -3.81
C GLN A 141 15.68 0.33 -2.41
N LEU A 142 15.93 -0.98 -2.24
CA LEU A 142 16.07 -1.59 -0.91
C LEU A 142 17.18 -0.95 -0.07
N ASP A 143 18.34 -0.66 -0.66
CA ASP A 143 19.45 0.00 0.06
C ASP A 143 19.10 1.42 0.50
N LYS A 144 18.38 2.16 -0.34
CA LYS A 144 17.92 3.51 -0.01
C LYS A 144 16.94 3.47 1.15
N VAL A 145 15.93 2.59 1.07
CA VAL A 145 14.90 2.41 2.11
C VAL A 145 15.55 1.96 3.42
N ALA A 146 16.47 0.98 3.39
CA ALA A 146 17.19 0.53 4.57
C ALA A 146 18.06 1.64 5.19
N THR A 147 18.72 2.46 4.36
CA THR A 147 19.54 3.58 4.83
C THR A 147 18.68 4.66 5.48
N GLU A 148 17.52 4.99 4.90
CA GLU A 148 16.58 5.96 5.46
C GLU A 148 16.01 5.47 6.80
N PHE A 149 15.58 4.19 6.86
CA PHE A 149 15.14 3.54 8.10
C PHE A 149 16.19 3.61 9.21
N LEU A 150 17.44 3.28 8.90
CA LEU A 150 18.53 3.36 9.89
C LEU A 150 18.84 4.80 10.27
N ARG A 151 18.73 5.76 9.35
CA ARG A 151 18.95 7.18 9.68
C ARG A 151 17.94 7.67 10.71
N GLU A 152 16.70 7.23 10.59
CA GLU A 152 15.61 7.62 11.47
C GLU A 152 15.65 6.91 12.82
N HIS A 153 15.88 5.60 12.84
CA HIS A 153 15.69 4.79 14.05
C HIS A 153 16.99 4.30 14.70
N TYR A 154 18.11 4.30 13.98
CA TYR A 154 19.40 3.79 14.47
C TYR A 154 20.61 4.42 13.76
N SER A 155 20.70 5.75 13.78
CA SER A 155 21.73 6.50 13.03
C SER A 155 23.18 6.16 13.41
N ALA A 156 23.40 5.57 14.59
CA ALA A 156 24.69 5.06 15.02
C ALA A 156 25.28 4.00 14.07
N ALA A 157 24.43 3.14 13.47
CA ALA A 157 24.89 2.15 12.49
C ALA A 157 25.43 2.77 11.20
N LEU A 158 25.11 4.04 10.92
CA LEU A 158 25.59 4.77 9.73
C LEU A 158 26.93 5.48 9.96
N LYS A 159 27.47 5.50 11.19
CA LYS A 159 28.73 6.19 11.48
C LYS A 159 29.92 5.48 10.83
N VAL A 160 30.84 6.24 10.26
CA VAL A 160 32.14 5.71 9.80
C VAL A 160 33.02 5.50 11.02
N THR A 161 33.45 4.26 11.25
CA THR A 161 34.37 3.91 12.33
C THR A 161 35.81 4.18 11.89
N PRO A 162 36.72 4.53 12.82
CA PRO A 162 38.12 4.75 12.47
C PRO A 162 38.76 3.49 11.87
N TYR A 163 39.79 3.67 11.06
CA TYR A 163 40.53 2.57 10.44
C TYR A 163 40.97 1.54 11.50
N GLY A 164 40.65 0.26 11.27
CA GLY A 164 40.93 -0.84 12.19
C GLY A 164 39.85 -1.10 13.25
N HIS A 165 38.77 -0.33 13.30
CA HIS A 165 37.62 -0.59 14.19
C HIS A 165 36.45 -1.24 13.44
N PRO A 166 35.79 -2.25 14.02
CA PRO A 166 34.65 -2.92 13.40
C PRO A 166 33.49 -1.94 13.18
N PRO A 167 32.67 -2.13 12.14
CA PRO A 167 31.46 -1.34 11.94
C PRO A 167 30.50 -1.50 13.12
N VAL A 168 29.64 -0.49 13.32
CA VAL A 168 28.61 -0.54 14.35
C VAL A 168 27.54 -1.54 13.91
N SER A 169 27.34 -2.61 14.69
CA SER A 169 26.28 -3.59 14.43
C SER A 169 24.91 -2.97 14.67
N VAL A 170 23.94 -3.40 13.87
CA VAL A 170 22.53 -3.10 14.06
C VAL A 170 21.97 -4.14 15.03
N GLU A 171 21.54 -3.71 16.21
CA GLU A 171 20.92 -4.58 17.21
C GLU A 171 19.40 -4.71 16.95
N PRO A 172 18.90 -5.85 16.45
CA PRO A 172 17.50 -5.96 16.00
C PRO A 172 16.50 -5.87 17.16
N LEU A 173 16.84 -6.43 18.32
CA LEU A 173 15.98 -6.39 19.50
C LEU A 173 15.84 -4.96 20.06
N ALA A 174 16.94 -4.20 20.08
CA ALA A 174 16.90 -2.81 20.51
C ALA A 174 16.12 -1.92 19.52
N LEU A 175 16.21 -2.22 18.22
CA LEU A 175 15.38 -1.59 17.21
C LEU A 175 13.90 -1.89 17.42
N ALA A 176 13.53 -3.16 17.60
CA ALA A 176 12.15 -3.58 17.84
C ALA A 176 11.57 -2.89 19.08
N ASP A 177 12.29 -2.88 20.20
CA ASP A 177 11.88 -2.22 21.44
C ASP A 177 11.66 -0.71 21.24
N ARG A 178 12.54 -0.02 20.50
CA ARG A 178 12.36 1.40 20.16
C ARG A 178 11.13 1.68 19.29
N GLN A 179 10.70 0.70 18.49
CA GLN A 179 9.46 0.78 17.70
C GLN A 179 8.22 0.37 18.51
N GLY A 180 8.36 0.07 19.80
CA GLY A 180 7.26 -0.43 20.63
C GLY A 180 6.83 -1.86 20.27
N LEU A 181 7.70 -2.62 19.58
CA LEU A 181 7.43 -4.00 19.22
C LEU A 181 7.91 -4.94 20.32
N MET A 182 7.02 -5.81 20.79
CA MET A 182 7.39 -6.91 21.66
C MET A 182 7.92 -8.06 20.80
N VAL A 183 9.07 -8.62 21.16
CA VAL A 183 9.66 -9.74 20.42
C VAL A 183 9.50 -11.05 21.21
N LYS A 184 8.83 -12.03 20.62
CA LYS A 184 8.59 -13.36 21.22
C LYS A 184 9.25 -14.46 20.38
N ARG A 185 10.06 -15.29 21.04
CA ARG A 185 10.59 -16.53 20.43
C ARG A 185 9.59 -17.65 20.62
N GLN A 186 8.92 -18.04 19.54
CA GLN A 186 7.91 -19.11 19.54
C GLN A 186 7.87 -19.78 18.17
N CYS A 187 7.84 -21.12 18.15
CA CYS A 187 7.71 -21.86 16.90
C CYS A 187 6.30 -21.64 16.33
N ILE A 188 6.23 -21.11 15.11
CA ILE A 188 4.95 -20.81 14.44
C ILE A 188 4.37 -22.10 13.84
N ARG A 189 5.21 -22.89 13.16
CA ARG A 189 4.83 -24.16 12.51
C ARG A 189 5.88 -25.24 12.76
N GLU A 190 5.44 -26.50 12.82
CA GLU A 190 6.33 -27.66 12.99
C GLU A 190 7.44 -27.72 11.95
N ASP A 191 7.10 -27.41 10.68
CA ASP A 191 7.99 -27.48 9.53
C ASP A 191 9.00 -26.31 9.44
N ALA A 192 8.86 -25.30 10.31
CA ALA A 192 9.67 -24.09 10.33
C ALA A 192 9.72 -23.30 8.99
N TYR A 193 8.76 -23.48 8.08
CA TYR A 193 8.71 -22.69 6.83
C TYR A 193 8.33 -21.22 7.06
N VAL A 194 7.69 -20.92 8.20
CA VAL A 194 7.37 -19.54 8.61
C VAL A 194 8.38 -19.10 9.66
N PHE A 195 9.30 -18.23 9.25
CA PHE A 195 10.39 -17.74 10.10
C PHE A 195 9.97 -16.65 11.09
N GLY A 196 9.01 -15.81 10.69
CA GLY A 196 8.52 -14.71 11.51
C GLY A 196 7.14 -14.25 11.08
N GLN A 197 6.41 -13.69 12.04
CA GLN A 197 5.08 -13.15 11.86
C GLN A 197 4.86 -12.01 12.85
N ILE A 198 4.27 -10.91 12.37
CA ILE A 198 3.89 -9.77 13.20
C ILE A 198 2.39 -9.74 13.44
N TYR A 199 1.99 -9.39 14.65
CA TYR A 199 0.61 -9.22 15.07
C TYR A 199 0.39 -7.75 15.43
N PHE A 200 -0.41 -7.07 14.61
CA PHE A 200 -0.73 -5.65 14.80
C PHE A 200 -1.84 -5.39 15.81
N VAL A 201 -2.56 -6.43 16.23
CA VAL A 201 -3.63 -6.36 17.24
C VAL A 201 -3.58 -7.62 18.09
N GLU A 202 -4.06 -7.54 19.32
CA GLU A 202 -4.19 -8.72 20.18
C GLU A 202 -5.06 -9.77 19.49
N THR A 203 -4.58 -11.01 19.41
CA THR A 203 -5.30 -12.07 18.72
C THR A 203 -4.94 -13.46 19.23
N TYR A 204 -5.80 -14.42 18.92
CA TYR A 204 -5.52 -15.84 19.09
C TYR A 204 -4.83 -16.37 17.85
N ALA A 205 -3.64 -16.94 18.01
CA ALA A 205 -2.86 -17.51 16.93
C ALA A 205 -2.54 -18.98 17.21
N GLU A 206 -2.55 -19.78 16.14
CA GLU A 206 -2.07 -21.15 16.16
C GLU A 206 -0.54 -21.15 16.13
N MET A 207 0.08 -21.75 17.15
CA MET A 207 1.52 -21.83 17.33
C MET A 207 1.91 -23.27 17.61
N TYR A 208 3.09 -23.70 17.16
CA TYR A 208 3.59 -25.04 17.43
C TYR A 208 4.29 -25.10 18.79
N ASP A 209 3.78 -25.91 19.71
CA ASP A 209 4.46 -26.20 20.97
C ASP A 209 5.42 -27.37 20.78
N VAL A 210 6.72 -27.09 20.89
CA VAL A 210 7.79 -28.08 20.71
C VAL A 210 7.80 -29.12 21.83
N ASN A 211 7.33 -28.77 23.04
CA ASN A 211 7.27 -29.70 24.16
C ASN A 211 6.11 -30.68 24.02
N GLU A 212 4.96 -30.21 23.54
CA GLU A 212 3.76 -31.04 23.34
C GLU A 212 3.72 -31.71 21.96
N GLY A 213 4.59 -31.29 21.02
CA GLY A 213 4.68 -31.83 19.67
C GLY A 213 3.41 -31.57 18.84
N LYS A 214 2.68 -30.49 19.13
CA LYS A 214 1.40 -30.17 18.47
C LYS A 214 1.16 -28.67 18.38
N THR A 215 0.25 -28.29 17.50
CA THR A 215 -0.24 -26.92 17.40
C THR A 215 -1.20 -26.62 18.55
N VAL A 216 -0.97 -25.49 19.23
CA VAL A 216 -1.80 -24.96 20.31
C VAL A 216 -2.18 -23.52 20.01
N THR A 217 -3.31 -23.09 20.55
CA THR A 217 -3.76 -21.70 20.42
C THR A 217 -3.15 -20.86 21.54
N MET A 218 -2.48 -19.77 21.18
CA MET A 218 -1.87 -18.82 22.11
C MET A 218 -2.41 -17.41 21.87
N ILE A 219 -2.52 -16.63 22.94
CA ILE A 219 -2.79 -15.18 22.82
C ILE A 219 -1.48 -14.50 22.42
N MET A 220 -1.52 -13.74 21.34
CA MET A 220 -0.46 -12.84 20.90
C MET A 220 -0.90 -11.41 21.21
N ASP A 221 -0.07 -10.69 21.95
CA ASP A 221 -0.34 -9.29 22.26
C ASP A 221 -0.25 -8.41 21.01
N GLU A 222 -0.86 -7.23 21.08
CA GLU A 222 -0.70 -6.17 20.08
C GLU A 222 0.79 -5.80 19.91
N CYS A 223 1.18 -5.48 18.68
CA CYS A 223 2.57 -5.14 18.31
C CYS A 223 3.59 -6.24 18.65
N CYS A 224 3.17 -7.51 18.61
CA CYS A 224 4.05 -8.65 18.85
C CYS A 224 4.67 -9.17 17.56
N LEU A 225 6.00 -9.18 17.50
CA LEU A 225 6.79 -9.91 16.51
C LEU A 225 7.15 -11.29 17.06
N VAL A 226 6.53 -12.32 16.50
CA VAL A 226 6.88 -13.70 16.77
C VAL A 226 7.89 -14.17 15.74
N PHE A 227 8.98 -14.77 16.19
CA PHE A 227 9.93 -15.39 15.27
C PHE A 227 10.49 -16.67 15.86
N ASN A 228 10.84 -17.60 14.98
CA ASN A 228 11.62 -18.77 15.34
C ASN A 228 12.71 -18.96 14.30
N MET A 229 13.96 -18.83 14.74
CA MET A 229 15.10 -19.07 13.89
C MET A 229 15.89 -20.23 14.49
N LYS A 230 15.94 -21.35 13.75
CA LYS A 230 16.83 -22.46 14.06
C LYS A 230 17.91 -22.49 13.00
N ILE A 231 19.08 -21.93 13.33
CA ILE A 231 20.20 -21.88 12.40
C ILE A 231 21.01 -23.16 12.52
N THR A 232 20.95 -24.00 11.49
CA THR A 232 21.87 -25.14 11.36
C THR A 232 23.09 -24.70 10.56
N SER A 233 24.03 -24.00 11.20
CA SER A 233 25.29 -23.57 10.59
C SER A 233 26.49 -24.11 11.37
N LYS A 234 27.63 -24.27 10.69
CA LYS A 234 28.94 -24.52 11.33
C LYS A 234 29.51 -23.26 11.98
N VAL A 235 28.95 -22.10 11.65
CA VAL A 235 29.33 -20.79 12.18
C VAL A 235 28.44 -20.47 13.38
N SER A 236 28.97 -19.75 14.38
CA SER A 236 28.24 -19.39 15.59
C SER A 236 26.93 -18.67 15.31
N GLU A 237 25.95 -18.81 16.21
CA GLU A 237 24.64 -18.14 16.12
C GLU A 237 24.76 -16.61 16.04
N GLU A 238 25.81 -16.03 16.64
CA GLU A 238 26.13 -14.60 16.58
C GLU A 238 26.29 -14.09 15.13
N TYR A 239 26.85 -14.89 14.22
CA TYR A 239 27.05 -14.49 12.82
C TYR A 239 25.74 -14.19 12.09
N HIS A 240 24.67 -14.89 12.45
CA HIS A 240 23.37 -14.79 11.78
C HIS A 240 22.42 -13.82 12.47
N THR A 241 22.80 -13.36 13.66
CA THR A 241 22.01 -12.44 14.49
C THR A 241 22.62 -11.05 14.55
N ALA A 242 23.93 -10.92 14.27
CA ALA A 242 24.60 -9.65 14.12
C ALA A 242 24.42 -9.11 12.69
N CYS A 243 23.60 -8.07 12.54
CA CYS A 243 23.48 -7.35 11.28
C CYS A 243 24.59 -6.30 11.21
N PHE A 244 25.35 -6.30 10.12
CA PHE A 244 26.30 -5.24 9.80
C PHE A 244 25.94 -4.65 8.44
N LEU A 245 26.07 -3.33 8.31
CA LEU A 245 26.06 -2.71 7.00
C LEU A 245 27.39 -3.01 6.31
N ASN A 246 27.36 -3.89 5.30
CA ASN A 246 28.50 -4.06 4.41
C ASN A 246 28.63 -2.80 3.55
N ARG A 247 29.72 -2.05 3.75
CA ARG A 247 30.02 -0.81 3.01
C ARG A 247 31.05 -1.00 1.91
N GLU A 248 31.50 -2.22 1.70
CA GLU A 248 32.40 -2.58 0.61
C GLU A 248 31.58 -3.04 -0.60
N ASP A 249 32.05 -2.72 -1.82
CA ASP A 249 31.50 -3.28 -3.07
C ASP A 249 31.60 -4.80 -3.00
N SER A 250 30.48 -5.46 -2.69
CA SER A 250 30.46 -6.91 -2.58
C SER A 250 30.13 -7.50 -3.96
N ASN A 251 30.93 -8.48 -4.40
CA ASN A 251 30.66 -9.28 -5.61
C ASN A 251 29.49 -10.27 -5.40
N ILE A 252 28.65 -10.07 -4.38
CA ILE A 252 27.55 -10.94 -4.03
C ILE A 252 26.26 -10.27 -4.52
N THR A 253 25.74 -10.78 -5.64
CA THR A 253 24.37 -10.49 -6.12
C THR A 253 23.40 -11.45 -5.44
N PHE A 254 22.34 -10.91 -4.83
CA PHE A 254 21.23 -11.68 -4.24
C PHE A 254 20.18 -12.04 -5.29
#